data_AF-A0A552UGP0-F1
#
_entry.id   AF-A0A552UGP0-F1
#
_cell.length_a   1.000
_cell.length_b   1.000
_cell.length_c   1.000
_cell.angle_alpha   90.00
_cell.angle_beta   90.00
_cell.angle_gamma   90.00
#
_symmetry.space_group_name_H-M   'P 1'
#
loop_
_entity.id
_entity.type
_entity.pdbx_description
1 polymer ?
#
loop_
_entity_poly.entity_id
_entity_poly.type
_entity_poly.pdbx_seq_one_letter_code
_entity_poly.pdbx_strand_id
1 'polypeptide(L)'
;MPHQFNQIIFDVFLAVTCGTALWFGRDSERWTAVVLISAAVASLLAQTSRFFQPESGILLIDLALLGYLIWLALRSDRFWPLYAAGFQIIGTLIHVARITDDSIFQTAYATGQVLWAYPVLATLAIGTWFEARRREW
;
A
#
# COMPACT_ATOMS: atom_id res chain seq x y z
N MET A 1 5.52 13.84 -18.84
CA MET A 1 4.52 14.69 -18.16
C MET A 1 3.36 13.90 -17.51
N PRO A 2 2.72 12.88 -18.12
CA PRO A 2 1.59 12.18 -17.48
C PRO A 2 1.99 11.30 -16.26
N HIS A 3 3.20 10.74 -16.23
CA HIS A 3 3.65 9.91 -15.09
C HIS A 3 3.76 10.69 -13.77
N GLN A 4 4.19 11.97 -13.81
CA GLN A 4 4.32 12.79 -12.60
C GLN A 4 2.95 13.16 -12.00
N PHE A 5 1.94 13.35 -12.86
CA PHE A 5 0.59 13.67 -12.43
C PHE A 5 -0.05 12.53 -11.62
N ASN A 6 0.07 11.29 -12.13
CA ASN A 6 -0.47 10.11 -11.44
C ASN A 6 0.21 9.87 -10.07
N GLN A 7 1.52 10.16 -9.97
CA GLN A 7 2.26 10.04 -8.73
C GLN A 7 1.76 11.05 -7.67
N ILE A 8 1.55 12.30 -8.05
CA ILE A 8 1.07 13.34 -7.12
C ILE A 8 -0.33 12.98 -6.59
N ILE A 9 -1.22 12.47 -7.45
CA ILE A 9 -2.56 12.03 -7.01
C ILE A 9 -2.44 10.90 -5.99
N PHE A 10 -1.58 9.92 -6.25
CA PHE A 10 -1.35 8.82 -5.32
C PHE A 10 -0.80 9.31 -3.99
N ASP A 11 0.22 10.19 -4.00
CA ASP A 11 0.84 10.72 -2.79
C ASP A 11 -0.16 11.54 -1.96
N VAL A 12 -1.02 12.34 -2.61
CA VAL A 12 -2.11 13.06 -1.93
C VAL A 12 -3.11 12.07 -1.32
N PHE A 13 -3.50 11.03 -2.06
CA PHE A 13 -4.44 10.03 -1.57
C PHE A 13 -3.88 9.23 -0.39
N LEU A 14 -2.58 8.88 -0.44
CA LEU A 14 -1.83 8.27 0.64
C LEU A 14 -1.82 9.19 1.88
N ALA A 15 -1.45 10.46 1.70
CA ALA A 15 -1.35 11.42 2.79
C ALA A 15 -2.69 11.67 3.47
N VAL A 16 -3.77 11.83 2.71
CA VAL A 16 -5.13 12.04 3.24
C VAL A 16 -5.62 10.78 3.97
N THR A 17 -5.50 9.61 3.35
CA THR A 17 -5.91 8.33 3.95
C THR A 17 -5.13 8.06 5.25
N CYS A 18 -3.80 8.19 5.22
CA CYS A 18 -2.99 7.92 6.40
C CYS A 18 -3.19 8.99 7.47
N GLY A 19 -3.34 10.27 7.09
CA GLY A 19 -3.62 11.37 8.03
C GLY A 19 -4.94 11.19 8.75
N THR A 20 -6.00 10.81 8.03
CA THR A 20 -7.31 10.50 8.62
C THR A 20 -7.26 9.26 9.52
N ALA A 21 -6.55 8.21 9.12
CA ALA A 21 -6.31 7.02 9.96
C ALA A 21 -5.53 7.34 11.24
N LEU A 22 -4.52 8.20 11.17
CA LEU A 22 -3.75 8.64 12.33
C LEU A 22 -4.62 9.44 13.31
N TRP A 23 -5.45 10.34 12.79
CA TRP A 23 -6.28 11.22 13.60
C TRP A 23 -7.49 10.50 14.22
N PHE A 24 -8.27 9.80 13.40
CA PHE A 24 -9.56 9.23 13.79
C PHE A 24 -9.54 7.72 14.06
N GLY A 25 -8.52 7.01 13.58
CA GLY A 25 -8.41 5.56 13.72
C GLY A 25 -8.06 5.07 15.13
N ARG A 26 -8.08 3.74 15.29
CA ARG A 26 -7.56 3.04 16.48
C ARG A 26 -6.16 2.55 16.23
N ASP A 27 -5.60 1.84 17.21
CA ASP A 27 -4.22 1.36 17.17
C ASP A 27 -3.92 0.62 15.85
N SER A 28 -4.80 -0.27 15.39
CA SER A 28 -4.63 -0.98 14.11
C SER A 28 -4.56 -0.05 12.90
N GLU A 29 -5.46 0.92 12.78
CA GLU A 29 -5.51 1.87 11.66
C GLU A 29 -4.31 2.81 11.70
N ARG A 30 -3.95 3.28 12.91
CA ARG A 30 -2.79 4.15 13.16
C ARG A 30 -1.48 3.45 12.82
N TRP A 31 -1.28 2.24 13.31
CA TRP A 31 -0.10 1.44 12.97
C TRP A 31 -0.04 1.13 11.48
N THR A 32 -1.17 0.82 10.85
CA THR A 32 -1.21 0.56 9.41
C THR A 32 -0.86 1.81 8.60
N ALA A 33 -1.33 2.99 9.01
CA ALA A 33 -0.95 4.26 8.39
C ALA A 33 0.56 4.50 8.50
N VAL A 34 1.17 4.26 9.67
CA VAL A 34 2.63 4.38 9.85
C VAL A 34 3.38 3.40 8.94
N VAL A 35 2.94 2.14 8.87
CA VAL A 35 3.58 1.12 8.03
C VAL A 35 3.46 1.47 6.54
N LEU A 36 2.30 1.96 6.08
CA LEU A 36 2.10 2.40 4.69
C LEU A 36 2.95 3.62 4.33
N ILE A 37 3.05 4.62 5.21
CA ILE A 37 3.94 5.77 5.00
C ILE A 37 5.39 5.29 4.93
N SER A 38 5.79 4.41 5.85
CA SER A 38 7.14 3.85 5.89
C SER A 38 7.46 3.06 4.62
N ALA A 39 6.51 2.26 4.13
CA ALA A 39 6.64 1.53 2.87
C ALA A 39 6.78 2.48 1.68
N ALA A 40 5.96 3.54 1.60
CA ALA A 40 6.04 4.54 0.54
C ALA A 40 7.41 5.24 0.52
N VAL A 41 7.91 5.66 1.69
CA VAL A 41 9.25 6.28 1.81
C VAL A 41 10.34 5.28 1.43
N ALA A 42 10.27 4.03 1.92
CA ALA A 42 11.23 2.99 1.57
C ALA A 42 11.24 2.73 0.05
N SER A 43 10.09 2.73 -0.60
CA SER A 43 9.97 2.51 -2.05
C SER A 43 10.55 3.67 -2.85
N LEU A 44 10.44 4.93 -2.38
CA LEU A 44 11.13 6.07 -2.98
C LEU A 44 12.65 5.91 -2.89
N LEU A 45 13.16 5.50 -1.73
CA LEU A 45 14.60 5.28 -1.53
C LEU A 45 15.10 4.11 -2.39
N ALA A 46 14.35 3.01 -2.46
CA ALA A 46 14.70 1.84 -3.27
C ALA A 46 14.80 2.18 -4.76
N GLN A 47 13.93 3.04 -5.28
CA GLN A 47 13.98 3.51 -6.68
C GLN A 47 15.24 4.32 -7.00
N THR A 48 15.80 5.02 -6.02
CA THR A 48 17.03 5.82 -6.20
C THR A 48 18.32 5.03 -6.00
N SER A 49 18.22 3.81 -5.47
CA SER A 49 19.38 2.97 -5.19
C SER A 49 19.98 2.40 -6.48
N ARG A 50 21.29 2.51 -6.64
CA ARG A 50 22.04 1.89 -7.75
C ARG A 50 22.44 0.43 -7.49
N PHE A 51 22.29 -0.04 -6.25
CA PHE A 51 22.80 -1.34 -5.82
C PHE A 51 21.83 -2.50 -6.08
N PHE A 52 20.54 -2.21 -6.29
CA PHE A 52 19.51 -3.20 -6.58
C PHE A 52 18.73 -2.80 -7.82
N GLN A 53 18.20 -3.78 -8.55
CA GLN A 53 17.14 -3.51 -9.53
C GLN A 53 15.93 -2.98 -8.74
N PRO A 54 15.37 -1.81 -9.07
CA PRO A 54 14.27 -1.18 -8.33
C PRO A 54 13.12 -2.15 -8.02
N GLU A 55 12.79 -3.02 -8.97
CA GLU A 55 11.75 -4.05 -8.87
C GLU A 55 11.98 -5.01 -7.70
N SER A 56 13.22 -5.46 -7.50
CA SER A 56 13.57 -6.38 -6.41
C SER A 56 13.53 -5.72 -5.02
N GLY A 57 13.95 -4.46 -4.92
CA GLY A 57 13.91 -3.70 -3.67
C GLY A 57 12.47 -3.38 -3.26
N ILE A 58 11.64 -2.97 -4.20
CA ILE A 58 10.22 -2.67 -3.96
C ILE A 58 9.45 -3.96 -3.61
N LEU A 59 9.74 -5.09 -4.26
CA LEU A 59 9.16 -6.39 -3.91
C LEU A 59 9.37 -6.74 -2.42
N LEU A 60 10.57 -6.53 -1.88
CA LEU A 60 10.84 -6.83 -0.46
C LEU A 60 10.00 -5.95 0.48
N ILE A 61 9.81 -4.68 0.12
CA ILE A 61 8.97 -3.74 0.87
C ILE A 61 7.51 -4.19 0.83
N ASP A 62 7.02 -4.56 -0.35
CA ASP A 62 5.64 -5.03 -0.54
C ASP A 62 5.38 -6.36 0.16
N LEU A 63 6.36 -7.27 0.20
CA LEU A 63 6.29 -8.51 0.97
C LEU A 63 6.26 -8.25 2.48
N ALA A 64 7.03 -7.28 2.98
CA ALA A 64 6.99 -6.89 4.39
C ALA A 64 5.64 -6.27 4.77
N LEU A 65 5.13 -5.35 3.93
CA LEU A 65 3.79 -4.77 4.08
C LEU A 65 2.71 -5.85 4.03
N LEU A 66 2.80 -6.79 3.09
CA LEU A 66 1.88 -7.92 2.98
C LEU A 66 1.92 -8.79 4.24
N GLY A 67 3.11 -9.13 4.74
CA GLY A 67 3.27 -9.91 5.96
C GLY A 67 2.63 -9.23 7.17
N TYR A 68 2.79 -7.91 7.30
CA TYR A 68 2.11 -7.11 8.31
C TYR A 68 0.58 -7.14 8.15
N LEU A 69 0.06 -6.94 6.94
CA LEU A 69 -1.39 -6.93 6.69
C LEU A 69 -2.03 -8.30 6.95
N ILE A 70 -1.36 -9.40 6.57
CA ILE A 70 -1.80 -10.77 6.90
C ILE A 70 -1.79 -10.97 8.42
N TRP A 71 -0.70 -10.59 9.10
CA TRP A 71 -0.59 -10.69 10.55
C TRP A 71 -1.71 -9.94 11.27
N LEU A 72 -2.06 -8.75 10.77
CA LEU A 72 -3.15 -7.92 11.28
C LEU A 72 -4.52 -8.54 10.98
N ALA A 73 -4.74 -9.03 9.76
CA ALA A 73 -5.99 -9.68 9.35
C ALA A 73 -6.31 -10.93 10.18
N LEU A 74 -5.29 -11.68 10.58
CA LEU A 74 -5.46 -12.87 11.43
C LEU A 74 -5.73 -12.55 12.91
N ARG A 75 -5.48 -11.31 13.36
CA ARG A 75 -5.62 -10.90 14.77
C ARG A 75 -6.72 -9.88 15.02
N SER A 76 -7.12 -9.13 13.99
CA SER A 76 -8.16 -8.11 14.13
C SER A 76 -9.54 -8.74 13.99
N ASP A 77 -10.46 -8.27 14.81
CA ASP A 77 -11.91 -8.45 14.69
C ASP A 77 -12.55 -7.57 13.58
N ARG A 78 -11.74 -6.84 12.81
CA ARG A 78 -12.17 -5.94 11.76
C ARG A 78 -12.10 -6.63 10.42
N PHE A 79 -13.06 -6.34 9.55
CA PHE A 79 -13.11 -6.92 8.21
C PHE A 79 -12.09 -6.30 7.25
N TRP A 80 -11.74 -5.01 7.43
CA TRP A 80 -10.94 -4.26 6.46
C TRP A 80 -9.50 -4.78 6.23
N PRO A 81 -8.75 -5.29 7.23
CA PRO A 81 -7.37 -5.74 7.00
C PRO A 81 -7.29 -6.94 6.06
N LEU A 82 -8.31 -7.81 6.03
CA LEU A 82 -8.36 -8.95 5.11
C LEU A 82 -8.44 -8.48 3.65
N TYR A 83 -9.27 -7.47 3.37
CA TYR A 83 -9.34 -6.87 2.03
C TYR A 83 -8.03 -6.17 1.66
N ALA A 84 -7.44 -5.43 2.60
CA ALA A 84 -6.14 -4.78 2.39
C ALA A 84 -5.07 -5.80 2.02
N ALA A 85 -4.96 -6.91 2.76
CA ALA A 85 -4.05 -8.00 2.46
C ALA A 85 -4.32 -8.61 1.08
N GLY A 86 -5.58 -8.87 0.74
CA GLY A 86 -5.97 -9.40 -0.57
C GLY A 86 -5.51 -8.52 -1.74
N PHE A 87 -5.72 -7.21 -1.66
CA PHE A 87 -5.24 -6.28 -2.69
C PHE A 87 -3.72 -6.17 -2.73
N GLN A 88 -3.06 -6.19 -1.57
CA GLN A 88 -1.60 -6.18 -1.48
C GLN A 88 -0.98 -7.44 -2.11
N ILE A 89 -1.62 -8.61 -1.98
CA ILE A 89 -1.18 -9.84 -2.69
C ILE A 89 -1.17 -9.60 -4.19
N ILE A 90 -2.22 -8.99 -4.75
CA ILE A 90 -2.30 -8.74 -6.19
C ILE A 90 -1.18 -7.79 -6.65
N GLY A 91 -0.94 -6.70 -5.92
CA GLY A 91 0.20 -5.80 -6.20
C GLY A 91 1.55 -6.51 -6.11
N THR A 92 1.73 -7.35 -5.09
CA THR A 92 2.97 -8.13 -4.90
C THR A 92 3.20 -9.12 -6.06
N LEU A 93 2.15 -9.77 -6.55
CA LEU A 93 2.25 -10.71 -7.67
C LEU A 93 2.64 -10.04 -9.00
N ILE A 94 2.37 -8.74 -9.17
CA ILE A 94 2.80 -8.00 -10.36
C ILE A 94 4.34 -7.86 -10.40
N HIS A 95 5.00 -7.73 -9.25
CA HIS A 95 6.47 -7.79 -9.17
C HIS A 95 6.98 -9.15 -9.61
N VAL A 96 6.37 -10.22 -9.10
CA VAL A 96 6.76 -11.59 -9.46
C VAL A 96 6.62 -11.79 -10.97
N ALA A 97 5.48 -11.39 -11.55
CA ALA A 97 5.25 -11.46 -12.99
C ALA A 97 6.33 -10.69 -13.77
N ARG A 98 6.66 -9.47 -13.36
CA ARG A 98 7.69 -8.64 -14.00
C ARG A 98 9.09 -9.26 -13.91
N ILE A 99 9.45 -9.84 -12.78
CA ILE A 99 10.75 -10.49 -12.56
C ILE A 99 10.87 -11.79 -13.36
N THR A 100 9.76 -12.52 -13.55
CA THR A 100 9.75 -13.76 -14.34
C THR A 100 9.70 -13.51 -15.84
N ASP A 101 9.20 -12.35 -16.27
CA ASP A 101 9.02 -12.00 -17.68
C ASP A 101 9.44 -10.54 -17.95
N ASP A 102 10.67 -10.41 -18.41
CA ASP A 102 11.27 -9.13 -18.79
C ASP A 102 10.62 -8.50 -20.05
N SER A 103 9.74 -9.22 -20.76
CA SER A 103 9.01 -8.68 -21.92
C SER A 103 7.81 -7.80 -21.53
N ILE A 104 7.36 -7.88 -20.27
CA ILE A 104 6.24 -7.05 -19.77
C ILE A 104 6.58 -5.56 -19.92
N PHE A 105 5.72 -4.80 -20.59
CA PHE A 105 5.94 -3.36 -20.75
C PHE A 105 6.06 -2.65 -19.40
N GLN A 106 7.13 -1.86 -19.23
CA GLN A 106 7.39 -1.10 -18.00
C GLN A 106 6.21 -0.22 -17.58
N THR A 107 5.49 0.34 -18.55
CA THR A 107 4.27 1.13 -18.30
C THR A 107 3.15 0.29 -17.70
N ALA A 108 2.93 -0.93 -18.21
CA ALA A 108 1.89 -1.82 -17.68
C ALA A 108 2.22 -2.27 -16.24
N TYR A 109 3.49 -2.58 -15.97
CA TYR A 109 3.99 -2.84 -14.62
C TYR A 109 3.75 -1.66 -13.68
N ALA A 110 4.20 -0.45 -14.04
CA ALA A 110 4.06 0.73 -13.20
C ALA A 110 2.59 1.11 -12.96
N THR A 111 1.75 1.04 -14.00
CA THR A 111 0.32 1.29 -13.87
C THR A 111 -0.36 0.25 -12.98
N GLY A 112 -0.02 -1.03 -13.15
CA GLY A 112 -0.55 -2.11 -12.32
C GLY A 112 -0.20 -1.93 -10.84
N GLN A 113 1.06 -1.57 -10.54
CA GLN A 113 1.51 -1.30 -9.18
C GLN A 113 0.69 -0.19 -8.51
N VAL A 114 0.57 0.97 -9.17
CA VAL A 114 -0.20 2.11 -8.64
C VAL A 114 -1.69 1.77 -8.52
N LEU A 115 -2.26 1.07 -9.50
CA LEU A 115 -3.68 0.71 -9.51
C LEU A 115 -4.06 -0.10 -8.26
N TRP A 116 -3.26 -1.09 -7.87
CA TRP A 116 -3.59 -1.97 -6.75
C TRP A 116 -3.27 -1.38 -5.37
N ALA A 117 -2.42 -0.36 -5.30
CA ALA A 117 -2.21 0.39 -4.08
C ALA A 117 -3.45 1.23 -3.66
N TYR A 118 -4.25 1.71 -4.62
CA TYR A 118 -5.48 2.46 -4.31
C TYR A 118 -6.51 1.66 -3.49
N PRO A 119 -6.89 0.42 -3.86
CA PRO A 119 -7.75 -0.43 -3.05
C PRO A 119 -7.21 -0.69 -1.63
N VAL A 120 -5.90 -0.89 -1.47
CA VAL A 120 -5.28 -1.04 -0.13
C VAL A 120 -5.57 0.20 0.72
N LEU A 121 -5.29 1.39 0.19
CA LEU A 121 -5.59 2.65 0.88
C LEU A 121 -7.09 2.85 1.12
N ALA A 122 -7.94 2.54 0.13
CA ALA A 122 -9.38 2.65 0.26
C ALA A 122 -9.93 1.78 1.39
N THR A 123 -9.42 0.55 1.55
CA THR A 123 -9.84 -0.33 2.66
C THR A 123 -9.45 0.22 4.02
N LEU A 124 -8.27 0.83 4.17
CA LEU A 124 -7.88 1.52 5.41
C LEU A 124 -8.79 2.73 5.68
N ALA A 125 -9.08 3.54 4.66
CA ALA A 125 -9.97 4.69 4.78
C ALA A 125 -11.38 4.26 5.23
N ILE A 126 -11.93 3.21 4.62
CA ILE A 126 -13.23 2.63 4.99
C ILE A 126 -13.21 2.10 6.42
N GLY A 127 -12.16 1.35 6.79
CA GLY A 127 -11.98 0.84 8.15
C GLY A 127 -11.94 1.95 9.19
N THR A 128 -11.16 3.00 8.91
CA THR A 128 -11.06 4.21 9.74
C THR A 128 -12.41 4.91 9.89
N TRP A 129 -13.14 5.08 8.79
CA TRP A 129 -14.45 5.74 8.79
C TRP A 129 -15.48 4.99 9.65
N PHE A 130 -15.56 3.67 9.52
CA PHE A 130 -16.46 2.88 10.35
C PHE A 130 -16.08 2.94 11.83
N GLU A 131 -14.79 2.97 12.15
CA GLU A 131 -14.35 3.11 13.54
C GLU A 131 -14.65 4.49 14.12
N ALA A 132 -14.41 5.56 13.36
CA ALA A 132 -14.73 6.92 13.77
C ALA A 132 -16.23 7.06 14.09
N ARG A 133 -17.10 6.53 13.23
CA ARG A 133 -18.54 6.51 13.47
C ARG A 133 -18.95 5.73 14.72
N ARG A 134 -18.25 4.64 15.07
CA ARG A 134 -18.55 3.88 16.30
C ARG A 134 -18.21 4.63 17.58
N ARG A 135 -17.37 5.67 17.53
CA ARG A 135 -17.00 6.50 18.70
C ARG A 135 -17.96 7.64 18.98
N GLU A 136 -18.81 8.01 18.02
CA GLU A 136 -19.76 9.13 18.12
C GLU A 136 -21.11 8.72 18.75
N TRP A 137 -21.26 7.44 19.13
CA TRP A 137 -22.40 6.88 19.86
C TRP A 137 -21.92 6.33 21.21
#